data_AF-A0A822QD88-F1
#
_entry.id   AF-A0A822QD88-F1
#
_cell.length_a   1.000
_cell.length_b   1.000
_cell.length_c   1.000
_cell.angle_alpha   90.00
_cell.angle_beta   90.00
_cell.angle_gamma   90.00
#
_symmetry.space_group_name_H-M   'P 1'
#
loop_
_entity.id
_entity.type
_entity.pdbx_description
1 polymer ?
#
loop_
_entity_poly.entity_id
_entity_poly.type
_entity_poly.pdbx_seq_one_letter_code
_entity_poly.pdbx_strand_id
1 'polypeptide(L)' 'MQLLDRVGLLDKQHSFARQLSGGQKQRVAIVRALLMHPEIILFDEVTASLDPEMVREVLELINDLA' A
#
# COMPACT_ATOMS: atom_id res chain seq x y z
N MET A 1 0.14 7.25 11.70
CA MET A 1 1.23 6.27 11.87
C MET A 1 0.75 4.83 11.82
N GLN A 2 -0.34 4.47 12.51
CA GLN A 2 -0.88 3.11 12.53
C GLN A 2 -1.09 2.49 11.12
N LEU A 3 -1.55 3.27 10.13
CA LEU A 3 -1.71 2.75 8.76
C LEU A 3 -0.38 2.47 8.05
N LEU A 4 0.68 3.25 8.30
CA LEU A 4 2.00 2.96 7.73
C LEU A 4 2.59 1.67 8.34
N ASP A 5 2.34 1.45 9.62
CA ASP A 5 2.72 0.23 10.33
C ASP A 5 1.99 -0.99 9.79
N ARG A 6 0.67 -0.89 9.57
CA ARG A 6 -0.14 -1.94 8.94
C ARG A 6 0.33 -2.34 7.55
N VAL A 7 0.96 -1.45 6.80
CA VAL A 7 1.52 -1.76 5.47
C VAL A 7 3.03 -2.08 5.48
N GLY A 8 3.64 -2.18 6.66
CA GLY A 8 5.07 -2.49 6.82
C GLY A 8 6.00 -1.39 6.33
N LEU A 9 5.59 -0.11 6.43
CA LEU A 9 6.36 1.06 5.97
C LEU A 9 6.65 2.07 7.08
N LEU A 10 6.50 1.69 8.36
CA LEU A 10 6.74 2.59 9.48
C LEU A 10 8.20 3.08 9.53
N ASP A 11 9.16 2.23 9.15
CA ASP A 11 10.59 2.57 9.04
C ASP A 11 10.88 3.54 7.88
N LYS A 12 9.97 3.65 6.90
CA LYS A 12 10.07 4.53 5.73
C LYS A 12 9.28 5.83 5.85
N GLN A 13 8.73 6.15 7.02
CA GLN A 13 7.89 7.33 7.24
C GLN A 13 8.51 8.68 6.82
N HIS A 14 9.84 8.79 6.79
CA HIS A 14 10.58 10.00 6.39
C HIS A 14 11.26 9.86 5.02
N SER A 15 11.03 8.75 4.31
CA SER A 15 11.57 8.54 2.98
C SER A 15 10.78 9.34 1.94
N PHE A 16 11.49 9.99 1.02
CA PHE A 16 10.87 10.62 -0.14
C PHE A 16 10.34 9.57 -1.11
N ALA A 17 9.29 9.88 -1.87
CA ALA A 17 8.70 8.95 -2.85
C ALA A 17 9.74 8.38 -3.84
N ARG A 18 10.74 9.15 -4.24
CA ARG A 18 11.83 8.71 -5.13
C ARG A 18 12.74 7.61 -4.53
N GLN A 19 12.72 7.43 -3.21
CA GLN A 19 13.52 6.44 -2.49
C GLN A 19 12.74 5.13 -2.24
N LEU A 20 11.47 5.09 -2.63
CA LEU A 20 10.61 3.93 -2.46
C LEU A 20 10.62 3.06 -3.73
N SER A 21 10.58 1.73 -3.56
CA SER A 21 10.36 0.79 -4.66
C SER A 21 8.96 0.95 -5.28
N GLY A 22 8.72 0.31 -6.42
CA GLY A 22 7.39 0.29 -7.06
C GLY A 22 6.29 -0.20 -6.11
N GLY A 23 6.48 -1.38 -5.50
CA GLY A 23 5.54 -1.93 -4.52
C GLY A 23 5.38 -1.07 -3.26
N GLN A 24 6.45 -0.45 -2.77
CA GLN A 24 6.36 0.47 -1.63
C GLN A 24 5.52 1.71 -1.97
N LYS A 25 5.69 2.30 -3.16
CA LYS A 25 4.85 3.41 -3.63
C LYS A 25 3.37 3.00 -3.73
N GLN A 26 3.11 1.78 -4.16
CA GLN A 26 1.75 1.25 -4.26
C GLN A 26 1.10 1.06 -2.89
N ARG A 27 1.82 0.49 -1.91
CA ARG A 27 1.35 0.42 -0.52
C ARG A 27 1.08 1.81 0.07
N VAL A 28 1.93 2.80 -0.19
CA VAL A 28 1.67 4.20 0.21
C VAL A 28 0.41 4.75 -0.47
N ALA A 29 0.17 4.43 -1.74
CA ALA A 29 -1.04 4.85 -2.45
C ALA A 29 -2.31 4.26 -1.82
N ILE A 30 -2.26 2.99 -1.39
CA ILE A 30 -3.37 2.34 -0.67
C ILE A 30 -3.59 3.02 0.70
N VAL A 31 -2.54 3.24 1.49
CA VAL A 31 -2.64 3.99 2.76
C VAL A 31 -3.26 5.36 2.56
N ARG A 32 -2.85 6.08 1.51
CA ARG A 32 -3.37 7.39 1.17
C ARG A 32 -4.87 7.35 0.85
N ALA A 33 -5.33 6.32 0.14
CA ALA A 33 -6.75 6.14 -0.13
C ALA A 33 -7.55 5.85 1.15
N LEU A 34 -7.04 5.00 2.04
CA LEU A 34 -7.70 4.62 3.29
C LEU A 34 -7.81 5.77 4.30
N LEU A 35 -6.83 6.68 4.31
CA LEU A 35 -6.86 7.88 5.16
C LEU A 35 -8.09 8.77 4.92
N MET A 36 -8.74 8.63 3.76
CA MET A 36 -9.96 9.36 3.42
C MET A 36 -11.23 8.74 4.01
N HIS A 37 -11.11 7.63 4.76
CA HIS A 37 -12.25 6.87 5.28
C HIS A 37 -13.35 6.60 4.25
N PRO A 38 -13.00 6.05 3.06
CA PRO A 38 -13.98 5.82 2.01
C PRO A 38 -14.95 4.70 2.40
N GLU A 39 -16.22 4.83 2.01
CA GLU A 39 -17.21 3.76 2.14
C GLU A 39 -16.93 2.61 1.15
N ILE A 40 -16.33 2.93 0.00
CA ILE A 40 -16.00 1.99 -1.08
C ILE A 40 -14.63 2.33 -1.65
N ILE A 41 -13.78 1.31 -1.85
CA ILE A 41 -12.51 1.43 -2.56
C ILE A 41 -12.55 0.56 -3.81
N LEU A 42 -12.24 1.16 -4.96
CA LEU A 42 -12.05 0.44 -6.21
C LEU A 42 -10.56 0.27 -6.48
N PHE A 43 -10.15 -0.95 -6.73
CA PHE A 43 -8.78 -1.31 -7.07
C PHE A 43 -8.71 -1.66 -8.56
N ASP A 44 -8.10 -0.79 -9.37
CA ASP A 44 -7.88 -1.03 -10.79
C ASP A 44 -6.40 -1.38 -11.04
N GLU A 45 -6.15 -2.51 -11.67
CA GLU A 45 -4.81 -3.04 -11.98
C GLU A 45 -3.79 -2.97 -10.82
N VAL A 46 -4.23 -3.16 -9.57
CA VAL A 46 -3.39 -2.93 -8.37
C VAL A 46 -2.27 -3.94 -8.14
N THR A 47 -2.10 -4.87 -9.06
CA THR A 47 -1.00 -5.83 -9.08
C THR A 47 -0.14 -5.69 -10.33
N ALA A 48 -0.49 -4.76 -11.23
CA ALA A 48 0.26 -4.55 -12.45
C ALA A 48 1.67 -4.04 -12.15
N SER A 49 2.66 -4.57 -12.87
CA SER A 49 4.08 -4.22 -12.71
C SER A 49 4.68 -4.55 -11.34
N LEU A 50 4.03 -5.40 -10.54
CA LEU A 50 4.59 -5.95 -9.32
C LEU A 50 5.16 -7.34 -9.55
N ASP A 51 6.28 -7.63 -8.89
CA ASP A 51 6.81 -8.98 -8.78
C ASP A 51 5.85 -9.88 -7.98
N PRO A 52 5.84 -11.20 -8.21
CA PRO A 52 4.87 -12.12 -7.58
C PRO A 52 4.83 -12.06 -6.05
N GLU A 53 5.97 -11.85 -5.39
CA GLU A 53 6.03 -11.68 -3.93
C GLU A 53 5.25 -10.42 -3.49
N MET A 54 5.45 -9.29 -4.17
CA MET A 54 4.77 -8.03 -3.85
C MET A 54 3.27 -8.08 -4.12
N VAL A 55 2.83 -8.84 -5.13
CA VAL A 55 1.40 -9.06 -5.42
C VAL A 55 0.70 -9.68 -4.22
N ARG A 56 1.30 -10.73 -3.63
CA ARG A 56 0.73 -11.42 -2.48
C ARG A 56 0.59 -10.48 -1.29
N GLU A 57 1.62 -9.72 -0.99
CA GLU A 57 1.62 -8.77 0.14
C GLU A 57 0.55 -7.68 -0.03
N VAL A 58 0.34 -7.17 -1.26
CA VAL A 58 -0.71 -6.17 -1.54
C VAL A 58 -2.11 -6.76 -1.41
N LEU A 59 -2.33 -8.00 -1.87
CA LEU A 59 -3.63 -8.66 -1.73
C LEU A 59 -3.95 -9.02 -0.28
N GLU A 60 -2.96 -9.50 0.49
CA GLU A 60 -3.09 -9.74 1.93
C GLU A 60 -3.43 -8.43 2.66
N LEU A 61 -2.79 -7.32 2.29
CA LEU A 61 -3.12 -6.01 2.81
C LEU A 61 -4.58 -5.63 2.57
N ILE A 62 -5.06 -5.77 1.34
CA ILE A 62 -6.45 -5.45 0.97
C ILE A 62 -7.42 -6.31 1.78
N ASN A 63 -7.10 -7.59 1.98
CA ASN A 63 -7.92 -8.50 2.76
C ASN A 63 -7.95 -8.15 4.25
N ASP A 64 -6.82 -7.71 4.82
CA ASP A 64 -6.74 -7.25 6.22
C ASP A 64 -7.49 -5.92 6.46
N LEU A 65 -7.79 -5.19 5.39
CA LEU A 65 -8.49 -3.91 5.41
C LEU A 65 -10.00 -4.04 5.21
N ALA A 66 -10.47 -5.18 4.69
CA ALA A 66 -11.89 -5.54 4.57
C ALA A 66 -12.44 -6.04 5.91
#